data_AF-A0A7X1TT35-F1
#
_entry.id   AF-A0A7X1TT35-F1
#
_cell.length_a   1.000
_cell.length_b   1.000
_cell.length_c   1.000
_cell.angle_alpha   90.00
_cell.angle_beta   90.00
_cell.angle_gamma   90.00
#
_symmetry.space_group_name_H-M   'P 1'
#
loop_
_entity.id
_entity.type
_entity.pdbx_description
1 polymer ?
#
loop_
_entity_poly.entity_id
_entity_poly.type
_entity_poly.pdbx_seq_one_letter_code
_entity_poly.pdbx_strand_id
1 'polypeptide(L)'
;MSASVKEKVSGSGFDLSRSNGEKLTVEEKADVVKRGQEVVNSVQIQRMSEVIALLDQDILTDEQKIYYITIDRLDEDWIEDKLRYQMLQAFLETVRDINNRIRHVKVILALRDDLVVRTFRMTRNPGYQSEKYKALYLNITWSRDELEKMLDLRISAMIKRQFTSEPLTLREILPESTSKLDYVKYFLDRTLLRPRDAIMFFNECIKKSEGRRRISREALVDAEIIYSNNRLDALSDEWVSDYPNLRDYAMILQQMPKNFKIFEVKEKIDERCVAVFARKKHTSDDLLHNLAVDKYAANEYDLAYDLISVLFKTGVVGLKRYSGQSVKWSFLGEEIPDSDISDDTYVEVHPAFYKALGL
;
A
#
# COMPACT_ATOMS: atom_id res chain seq x y z
N MET A 1 -6.00 -17.56 -41.24
CA MET A 1 -5.41 -18.53 -40.28
C MET A 1 -4.20 -19.16 -40.94
N SER A 2 -3.03 -19.08 -40.31
CA SER A 2 -1.81 -19.72 -40.81
C SER A 2 -1.97 -21.24 -40.83
N ALA A 3 -1.35 -21.92 -41.79
CA ALA A 3 -1.47 -23.37 -41.99
C ALA A 3 -1.17 -24.18 -40.71
N SER A 4 -0.25 -23.69 -39.87
CA SER A 4 0.12 -24.29 -38.59
C SER A 4 -1.00 -24.30 -37.54
N VAL A 5 -1.96 -23.36 -37.60
CA VAL A 5 -3.13 -23.34 -36.69
C VAL A 5 -4.17 -24.38 -37.09
N LYS A 6 -4.35 -24.62 -38.40
CA LYS A 6 -5.27 -25.66 -38.88
C LYS A 6 -4.79 -27.06 -38.50
N GLU A 7 -3.49 -27.30 -38.61
CA GLU A 7 -2.87 -28.62 -38.36
C GLU A 7 -2.98 -29.06 -36.88
N LYS A 8 -2.78 -28.12 -35.93
CA LYS A 8 -2.91 -28.42 -34.49
C LYS A 8 -4.35 -28.61 -34.04
N VAL A 9 -5.32 -27.96 -34.68
CA VAL A 9 -6.75 -28.13 -34.36
C VAL A 9 -7.31 -29.45 -34.93
N SER A 10 -6.78 -29.94 -36.06
CA SER A 10 -7.17 -31.25 -36.63
C SER A 10 -6.56 -32.46 -35.91
N GLY A 11 -5.46 -32.28 -35.18
CA GLY A 11 -4.69 -33.38 -34.56
C GLY A 11 -5.35 -34.06 -33.35
N SER A 12 -6.46 -33.54 -32.82
CA SER A 12 -7.15 -34.07 -31.62
C SER A 12 -8.56 -34.63 -31.90
N GLY A 13 -8.84 -35.01 -33.16
CA GLY A 13 -10.05 -35.76 -33.53
C GLY A 13 -11.22 -34.93 -34.05
N PHE A 14 -11.02 -33.65 -34.37
CA PHE A 14 -12.05 -32.80 -34.97
C PHE A 14 -11.71 -32.47 -36.44
N ASP A 15 -12.38 -33.16 -37.36
CA ASP A 15 -12.15 -33.05 -38.80
C ASP A 15 -12.92 -31.84 -39.37
N LEU A 16 -12.27 -30.68 -39.36
CA LEU A 16 -12.79 -29.43 -39.96
C LEU A 16 -13.06 -29.53 -41.48
N SER A 17 -12.67 -30.63 -42.14
CA SER A 17 -12.96 -30.88 -43.55
C SER A 17 -14.39 -31.37 -43.81
N ARG A 18 -15.17 -31.64 -42.74
CA ARG A 18 -16.46 -32.34 -42.83
C ARG A 18 -17.62 -31.57 -42.17
N SER A 19 -17.81 -30.29 -42.50
CA SER A 19 -19.10 -29.61 -42.24
C SER A 19 -19.34 -28.37 -43.13
N ASN A 20 -19.33 -28.56 -44.45
CA ASN A 20 -20.09 -27.65 -45.33
C ASN A 20 -21.59 -27.96 -45.16
N GLY A 21 -22.23 -27.52 -44.08
CA GLY A 21 -23.69 -27.55 -44.00
C GLY A 21 -24.37 -27.51 -42.63
N GLU A 22 -23.73 -27.93 -41.53
CA GLU A 22 -24.38 -27.98 -40.21
C GLU A 22 -23.97 -26.79 -39.33
N LYS A 23 -24.97 -26.07 -38.81
CA LYS A 23 -24.77 -24.96 -37.88
C LYS A 23 -24.25 -25.54 -36.56
N LEU A 24 -22.95 -25.39 -36.32
CA LEU A 24 -22.31 -25.67 -35.03
C LEU A 24 -23.14 -25.12 -33.87
N THR A 25 -23.33 -25.94 -32.84
CA THR A 25 -24.03 -25.56 -31.62
C THR A 25 -23.26 -24.46 -30.88
N VAL A 26 -23.94 -23.74 -29.97
CA VAL A 26 -23.33 -22.62 -29.22
C VAL A 26 -22.15 -23.11 -28.37
N GLU A 27 -22.23 -24.32 -27.80
CA GLU A 27 -21.16 -24.93 -27.02
C GLU A 27 -19.96 -25.32 -27.88
N GLU A 28 -20.16 -25.94 -29.05
CA GLU A 28 -19.07 -26.30 -29.97
C GLU A 28 -18.34 -25.07 -30.51
N LYS A 29 -19.06 -23.96 -30.76
CA LYS A 29 -18.43 -22.69 -31.14
C LYS A 29 -17.59 -22.11 -30.00
N ALA A 30 -18.06 -22.18 -28.76
CA ALA A 30 -17.31 -21.71 -27.60
C ALA A 30 -16.03 -22.54 -27.40
N ASP A 31 -16.11 -23.86 -27.59
CA ASP A 31 -14.97 -24.77 -27.45
C ASP A 31 -13.91 -24.58 -28.55
N VAL A 32 -14.33 -24.36 -29.80
CA VAL A 32 -13.42 -24.06 -30.92
C VAL A 32 -12.76 -22.70 -30.74
N VAL A 33 -13.48 -21.69 -30.24
CA VAL A 33 -12.90 -20.37 -29.93
C VAL A 33 -11.88 -20.46 -28.80
N LYS A 34 -12.20 -21.19 -27.72
CA LYS A 34 -11.31 -21.42 -26.58
C LYS A 34 -10.02 -22.14 -26.99
N ARG A 35 -10.13 -23.23 -27.75
CA ARG A 35 -8.95 -23.97 -28.26
C ARG A 35 -8.15 -23.16 -29.28
N GLY A 36 -8.83 -22.36 -30.11
CA GLY A 36 -8.19 -21.42 -31.02
C GLY A 36 -7.38 -20.35 -30.27
N GLN A 37 -7.93 -19.80 -29.19
CA GLN A 37 -7.23 -18.86 -28.31
C GLN A 37 -6.04 -19.52 -27.61
N GLU A 38 -6.18 -20.76 -27.11
CA GLU A 38 -5.07 -21.52 -26.51
C GLU A 38 -3.93 -21.77 -27.49
N VAL A 39 -4.22 -22.15 -28.74
CA VAL A 39 -3.21 -22.36 -29.78
C VAL A 39 -2.53 -21.03 -30.15
N VAL A 40 -3.29 -19.94 -30.32
CA VAL A 40 -2.72 -18.62 -30.63
C VAL A 40 -1.82 -18.14 -29.49
N ASN A 41 -2.26 -18.28 -28.24
CA ASN A 41 -1.47 -17.96 -27.06
C ASN A 41 -0.19 -18.79 -27.02
N SER A 42 -0.25 -20.10 -27.31
CA SER A 42 0.95 -20.96 -27.33
C SER A 42 2.00 -20.52 -28.36
N VAL A 43 1.56 -20.08 -29.55
CA VAL A 43 2.45 -19.57 -30.60
C VAL A 43 3.02 -18.19 -30.23
N GLN A 44 2.24 -17.33 -29.59
CA GLN A 44 2.71 -16.04 -29.09
C GLN A 44 3.75 -16.20 -27.98
N ILE A 45 3.54 -17.12 -27.04
CA ILE A 45 4.49 -17.44 -25.95
C ILE A 45 5.82 -17.94 -26.50
N GLN A 46 5.79 -18.80 -27.53
CA GLN A 46 6.99 -19.29 -28.19
C GLN A 46 7.79 -18.14 -28.83
N ARG A 47 7.11 -17.26 -29.60
CA ARG A 47 7.74 -16.08 -30.21
C ARG A 47 8.32 -15.12 -29.18
N MET A 48 7.62 -14.88 -28.07
CA MET A 48 8.15 -14.06 -26.97
C MET A 48 9.43 -14.66 -26.39
N SER A 49 9.49 -15.98 -26.22
CA SER A 49 10.67 -16.65 -25.70
C SER A 49 11.86 -16.53 -26.64
N GLU A 50 11.63 -16.59 -27.95
CA GLU A 50 12.64 -16.36 -29.00
C GLU A 50 13.12 -14.91 -29.00
N VAL A 51 12.21 -13.94 -28.88
CA VAL A 51 12.56 -12.51 -28.78
C VAL A 51 13.41 -12.23 -27.53
N ILE A 52 13.06 -12.81 -26.38
CA ILE A 52 13.86 -12.67 -25.15
C ILE A 52 15.27 -13.24 -25.33
N ALA A 53 15.39 -14.40 -25.98
CA ALA A 53 16.70 -15.01 -26.26
C ALA A 53 17.53 -14.14 -27.21
N LEU A 54 16.93 -13.62 -28.28
CA LEU A 54 17.58 -12.73 -29.24
C LEU A 54 18.00 -11.40 -28.59
N LEU A 55 17.18 -10.86 -27.69
CA LEU A 55 17.52 -9.68 -26.91
C LEU A 55 18.78 -9.90 -26.05
N ASP A 56 18.90 -11.03 -25.35
CA ASP A 56 20.08 -11.32 -24.51
C ASP A 56 21.32 -11.72 -25.33
N GLN A 57 21.15 -12.51 -26.39
CA GLN A 57 22.26 -13.14 -27.13
C GLN A 57 22.80 -12.29 -28.27
N ASP A 58 21.95 -11.48 -28.93
CA ASP A 58 22.31 -10.81 -30.18
C ASP A 58 22.25 -9.28 -30.09
N ILE A 59 21.34 -8.71 -29.28
CA ILE A 59 21.13 -7.26 -29.20
C ILE A 59 21.85 -6.64 -28.01
N LEU A 60 21.67 -7.20 -26.81
CA LEU A 60 22.15 -6.65 -25.55
C LEU A 60 23.36 -7.44 -25.06
N THR A 61 24.42 -7.45 -25.86
CA THR A 61 25.64 -8.24 -25.61
C THR A 61 26.79 -7.45 -24.97
N ASP A 62 26.67 -6.13 -24.93
CA ASP A 62 27.69 -5.23 -24.40
C ASP A 62 27.70 -5.28 -22.85
N GLU A 63 28.69 -5.97 -22.29
CA GLU A 63 28.84 -6.15 -20.84
C GLU A 63 29.01 -4.83 -20.07
N GLN A 64 29.40 -3.75 -20.75
CA GLN A 64 29.54 -2.43 -20.13
C GLN A 64 28.22 -1.64 -20.09
N LYS A 65 27.16 -2.11 -20.77
CA LYS A 65 25.87 -1.40 -20.87
C LYS A 65 24.77 -2.20 -20.21
N ILE A 66 24.42 -1.80 -18.99
CA ILE A 66 23.29 -2.34 -18.24
C ILE A 66 22.11 -1.36 -18.34
N TYR A 67 20.97 -1.85 -18.79
CA TYR A 67 19.73 -1.09 -18.92
C TYR A 67 18.83 -1.35 -17.72
N TYR A 68 18.34 -0.28 -17.11
CA TYR A 68 17.37 -0.34 -16.02
C TYR A 68 16.00 0.10 -16.50
N ILE A 69 14.99 -0.74 -16.27
CA ILE A 69 13.58 -0.43 -16.52
C ILE A 69 12.90 -0.29 -15.16
N THR A 70 12.52 0.93 -14.80
CA THR A 70 11.83 1.22 -13.54
C THR A 70 10.35 1.37 -13.77
N ILE A 71 9.53 0.65 -13.02
CA ILE A 71 8.07 0.68 -13.15
C ILE A 71 7.50 0.99 -11.77
N ASP A 72 6.65 2.00 -11.70
CA ASP A 72 6.06 2.55 -10.49
C ASP A 72 4.53 2.69 -10.69
N ARG A 73 3.80 2.96 -9.61
CA ARG A 73 2.34 3.23 -9.61
C ARG A 73 1.46 2.08 -10.09
N LEU A 74 1.87 0.85 -9.81
CA LEU A 74 1.08 -0.35 -10.09
C LEU A 74 -0.07 -0.56 -9.10
N ASP A 75 -0.16 0.30 -8.08
CA ASP A 75 -1.25 0.41 -7.13
C ASP A 75 -2.40 1.33 -7.59
N GLU A 76 -2.23 2.10 -8.67
CA GLU A 76 -3.32 2.91 -9.25
C GLU A 76 -4.43 2.01 -9.86
N ASP A 77 -5.65 2.51 -10.04
CA ASP A 77 -6.76 1.72 -10.60
C ASP A 77 -6.64 1.53 -12.11
N TRP A 78 -5.75 0.62 -12.54
CA TRP A 78 -5.55 0.30 -13.97
C TRP A 78 -6.47 -0.83 -14.47
N ILE A 79 -6.99 -1.71 -13.59
CA ILE A 79 -7.82 -2.89 -13.91
C ILE A 79 -8.81 -3.22 -12.79
N GLU A 80 -9.94 -3.85 -13.13
CA GLU A 80 -10.92 -4.44 -12.18
C GLU A 80 -10.26 -5.38 -11.14
N ASP A 81 -10.65 -5.25 -9.87
CA ASP A 81 -9.93 -5.85 -8.73
C ASP A 81 -9.69 -7.36 -8.82
N LYS A 82 -10.63 -8.14 -9.37
CA LYS A 82 -10.47 -9.59 -9.51
C LYS A 82 -9.35 -9.97 -10.47
N LEU A 83 -9.19 -9.22 -11.56
CA LEU A 83 -8.17 -9.49 -12.58
C LEU A 83 -6.82 -8.84 -12.19
N ARG A 84 -6.87 -7.74 -11.43
CA ARG A 84 -5.69 -6.99 -10.96
C ARG A 84 -4.67 -7.87 -10.26
N TYR A 85 -5.09 -8.65 -9.26
CA TYR A 85 -4.16 -9.49 -8.50
C TYR A 85 -3.56 -10.61 -9.36
N GLN A 86 -4.34 -11.22 -10.25
CA GLN A 86 -3.85 -12.25 -11.16
C GLN A 86 -2.82 -11.68 -12.15
N MET A 87 -3.08 -10.49 -12.69
CA MET A 87 -2.15 -9.81 -13.58
C MET A 87 -0.90 -9.33 -12.86
N LEU A 88 -1.02 -8.81 -11.63
CA LEU A 88 0.13 -8.42 -10.84
C LEU A 88 1.03 -9.62 -10.53
N GLN A 89 0.45 -10.77 -10.17
CA GLN A 89 1.24 -11.99 -9.99
C GLN A 89 1.96 -12.39 -11.28
N ALA A 90 1.25 -12.47 -12.41
CA ALA A 90 1.86 -12.83 -13.69
C ALA A 90 2.97 -11.84 -14.09
N PHE A 91 2.79 -10.58 -13.74
CA PHE A 91 3.78 -9.53 -13.99
C PHE A 91 5.03 -9.68 -13.11
N LEU A 92 4.86 -9.95 -11.81
CA LEU A 92 5.97 -10.25 -10.89
C LEU A 92 6.77 -11.48 -11.36
N GLU A 93 6.09 -12.52 -11.82
CA GLU A 93 6.72 -13.71 -12.41
C GLU A 93 7.50 -13.37 -13.68
N THR A 94 6.90 -12.60 -14.57
CA THR A 94 7.53 -12.15 -15.83
C THR A 94 8.79 -11.33 -15.56
N VAL A 95 8.73 -10.39 -14.61
CA VAL A 95 9.87 -9.55 -14.22
C VAL A 95 11.01 -10.38 -13.65
N ARG A 96 10.69 -11.34 -12.77
CA ARG A 96 11.70 -12.27 -12.25
C ARG A 96 12.36 -13.04 -13.40
N ASP A 97 11.58 -13.55 -14.32
CA ASP A 97 12.09 -14.37 -15.43
C ASP A 97 12.94 -13.53 -16.40
N ILE A 98 12.56 -12.28 -16.68
CA ILE A 98 13.38 -11.33 -17.45
C ILE A 98 14.70 -11.04 -16.73
N ASN A 99 14.66 -10.73 -15.43
CA ASN A 99 15.85 -10.41 -14.64
C ASN A 99 16.85 -11.58 -14.56
N ASN A 100 16.35 -12.82 -14.62
CA ASN A 100 17.16 -14.04 -14.64
C ASN A 100 17.68 -14.40 -16.03
N ARG A 101 16.89 -14.16 -17.10
CA ARG A 101 17.22 -14.56 -18.47
C ARG A 101 18.07 -13.54 -19.22
N ILE A 102 17.85 -12.24 -18.97
CA ILE A 102 18.54 -11.16 -19.67
C ILE A 102 19.57 -10.54 -18.72
N ARG A 103 20.86 -10.74 -19.03
CA ARG A 103 21.95 -10.32 -18.13
C ARG A 103 22.05 -8.80 -18.03
N HIS A 104 21.91 -8.13 -19.18
CA HIS A 104 22.15 -6.70 -19.33
C HIS A 104 20.88 -5.84 -19.19
N VAL A 105 19.75 -6.43 -18.80
CA VAL A 105 18.52 -5.70 -18.45
C VAL A 105 18.12 -6.04 -17.03
N LYS A 106 17.77 -5.01 -16.27
CA LYS A 106 17.20 -5.16 -14.92
C LYS A 106 15.94 -4.34 -14.80
N VAL A 107 14.84 -5.03 -14.56
CA VAL A 107 13.55 -4.44 -14.27
C VAL A 107 13.40 -4.28 -12.77
N ILE A 108 13.13 -3.06 -12.31
CA ILE A 108 12.92 -2.70 -10.91
C ILE A 108 11.47 -2.24 -10.77
N LEU A 109 10.75 -2.89 -9.87
CA LEU A 109 9.36 -2.55 -9.55
C LEU A 109 9.31 -1.81 -8.22
N ALA A 110 8.62 -0.67 -8.20
CA ALA A 110 8.19 -0.01 -6.98
C ALA A 110 6.75 -0.44 -6.70
N LEU A 111 6.54 -1.11 -5.56
CA LEU A 111 5.24 -1.64 -5.16
C LEU A 111 5.01 -1.37 -3.67
N ARG A 112 3.76 -1.11 -3.32
CA ARG A 112 3.32 -1.08 -1.93
C ARG A 112 3.34 -2.50 -1.33
N ASP A 113 3.82 -2.61 -0.11
CA ASP A 113 3.91 -3.89 0.60
C ASP A 113 2.52 -4.55 0.76
N ASP A 114 1.51 -3.77 1.10
CA ASP A 114 0.14 -4.27 1.27
C ASP A 114 -0.45 -4.86 -0.02
N LEU A 115 -0.12 -4.29 -1.18
CA LEU A 115 -0.57 -4.79 -2.48
C LEU A 115 0.11 -6.12 -2.82
N VAL A 116 1.41 -6.24 -2.52
CA VAL A 116 2.21 -7.45 -2.74
C VAL A 116 1.69 -8.59 -1.87
N VAL A 117 1.50 -8.35 -0.57
CA VAL A 117 0.97 -9.34 0.38
C VAL A 117 -0.42 -9.83 -0.04
N ARG A 118 -1.32 -8.91 -0.43
CA ARG A 118 -2.67 -9.24 -0.87
C ARG A 118 -2.70 -10.05 -2.15
N THR A 119 -1.85 -9.69 -3.11
CA THR A 119 -1.72 -10.41 -4.39
C THR A 119 -1.46 -11.89 -4.13
N PHE A 120 -0.46 -12.22 -3.32
CA PHE A 120 -0.16 -13.63 -3.03
C PHE A 120 -1.21 -14.33 -2.17
N ARG A 121 -1.92 -13.59 -1.30
CA ARG A 121 -3.03 -14.17 -0.52
C ARG A 121 -4.18 -14.58 -1.45
N MET A 122 -4.53 -13.73 -2.40
CA MET A 122 -5.66 -13.95 -3.32
C MET A 122 -5.36 -14.97 -4.42
N THR A 123 -4.09 -15.12 -4.82
CA THR A 123 -3.72 -16.00 -5.94
C THR A 123 -2.99 -17.29 -5.52
N ARG A 124 -3.09 -17.64 -4.22
CA ARG A 124 -2.39 -18.79 -3.65
C ARG A 124 -2.89 -20.11 -4.24
N ASN A 125 -2.13 -20.68 -5.17
CA ASN A 125 -2.34 -22.03 -5.67
C ASN A 125 -1.56 -23.09 -4.85
N PRO A 126 -2.03 -24.35 -4.76
CA PRO A 126 -1.27 -25.43 -4.13
C PRO A 126 0.14 -25.55 -4.73
N GLY A 127 1.19 -25.49 -3.91
CA GLY A 127 2.59 -25.54 -4.35
C GLY A 127 3.27 -24.17 -4.52
N TYR A 128 2.55 -23.06 -4.35
CA TYR A 128 3.13 -21.72 -4.42
C TYR A 128 4.04 -21.40 -3.22
N GLN A 129 5.29 -21.01 -3.50
CA GLN A 129 6.32 -20.69 -2.50
C GLN A 129 6.63 -19.19 -2.51
N SER A 130 5.93 -18.41 -1.68
CA SER A 130 6.10 -16.96 -1.54
C SER A 130 7.51 -16.53 -1.14
N GLU A 131 8.28 -17.41 -0.47
CA GLU A 131 9.67 -17.16 -0.05
C GLU A 131 10.61 -16.86 -1.23
N LYS A 132 10.36 -17.45 -2.40
CA LYS A 132 11.16 -17.20 -3.61
C LYS A 132 11.11 -15.76 -4.09
N TYR A 133 10.03 -15.05 -3.79
CA TYR A 133 9.85 -13.65 -4.17
C TYR A 133 10.41 -12.70 -3.12
N LYS A 134 10.30 -13.04 -1.84
CA LYS A 134 10.85 -12.24 -0.73
C LYS A 134 12.35 -11.97 -0.87
N ALA A 135 13.11 -12.91 -1.44
CA ALA A 135 14.54 -12.72 -1.70
C ALA A 135 14.86 -11.59 -2.70
N LEU A 136 13.87 -11.15 -3.48
CA LEU A 136 13.99 -10.07 -4.46
C LEU A 136 13.55 -8.72 -3.90
N TYR A 137 13.03 -8.66 -2.67
CA TYR A 137 12.47 -7.43 -2.11
C TYR A 137 13.58 -6.57 -1.51
N LEU A 138 13.55 -5.30 -1.87
CA LEU A 138 14.24 -4.25 -1.16
C LEU A 138 13.21 -3.46 -0.35
N ASN A 139 13.08 -3.80 0.93
CA ASN A 139 12.18 -3.08 1.83
C ASN A 139 12.79 -1.71 2.15
N ILE A 140 12.08 -0.65 1.79
CA ILE A 140 12.51 0.72 2.04
C ILE A 140 11.98 1.15 3.41
N THR A 141 12.88 1.38 4.35
CA THR A 141 12.56 1.89 5.70
C THR A 141 13.39 3.13 5.99
N TRP A 142 12.91 3.96 6.91
CA TRP A 142 13.60 5.17 7.36
C TRP A 142 13.69 5.18 8.87
N SER A 143 14.89 5.40 9.37
CA SER A 143 15.13 5.70 10.78
C SER A 143 14.94 7.18 11.08
N ARG A 144 14.81 7.52 12.37
CA ARG A 144 14.73 8.92 12.82
C ARG A 144 15.97 9.71 12.41
N ASP A 145 17.15 9.11 12.53
CA ASP A 145 18.42 9.77 12.20
C ASP A 145 18.54 10.05 10.69
N GLU A 146 18.08 9.13 9.84
CA GLU A 146 18.05 9.34 8.39
C GLU A 146 17.05 10.44 7.99
N LEU A 147 15.89 10.53 8.67
CA LEU A 147 14.93 11.60 8.43
C LEU A 147 15.45 12.95 8.90
N GLU A 148 16.10 13.01 10.06
CA GLU A 148 16.76 14.22 10.56
C GLU A 148 17.82 14.69 9.56
N LYS A 149 18.71 13.78 9.12
CA LYS A 149 19.74 14.08 8.12
C LYS A 149 19.15 14.52 6.78
N MET A 150 18.07 13.90 6.32
CA MET A 150 17.39 14.29 5.08
C MET A 150 16.81 15.71 5.19
N LEU A 151 16.19 16.04 6.32
CA LEU A 151 15.69 17.39 6.58
C LEU A 151 16.83 18.41 6.65
N ASP A 152 17.94 18.10 7.33
CA ASP A 152 19.13 18.97 7.40
C ASP A 152 19.69 19.29 6.01
N LEU A 153 19.80 18.27 5.14
CA LEU A 153 20.23 18.47 3.75
C LEU A 153 19.26 19.38 2.98
N ARG A 154 17.96 19.20 3.18
CA ARG A 154 16.92 20.01 2.52
C ARG A 154 16.93 21.45 3.02
N ILE A 155 17.06 21.66 4.32
CA ILE A 155 17.19 22.97 4.98
C ILE A 155 18.43 23.69 4.45
N SER A 156 19.58 23.00 4.46
CA SER A 156 20.84 23.55 3.96
C SER A 156 20.73 23.96 2.50
N ALA A 157 20.09 23.15 1.65
CA ALA A 157 19.87 23.48 0.24
C ALA A 157 18.92 24.68 0.06
N MET A 158 17.92 24.84 0.94
CA MET A 158 16.98 25.97 0.91
C MET A 158 17.67 27.28 1.31
N ILE A 159 18.53 27.27 2.33
CA ILE A 159 19.18 28.48 2.89
C ILE A 159 20.38 28.92 2.05
N LYS A 160 21.19 27.99 1.52
CA LYS A 160 22.29 28.32 0.61
C LYS A 160 21.83 29.12 -0.61
N ARG A 161 20.57 28.94 -1.02
CA ARG A 161 19.97 29.69 -2.12
C ARG A 161 19.56 31.11 -1.73
N GLN A 162 19.41 31.42 -0.45
CA GLN A 162 18.77 32.66 -0.01
C GLN A 162 19.66 33.59 0.82
N PHE A 163 20.52 33.08 1.73
CA PHE A 163 21.12 33.96 2.76
C PHE A 163 22.59 33.72 3.14
N THR A 164 23.09 32.48 3.28
CA THR A 164 24.42 32.24 3.91
C THR A 164 25.11 30.93 3.51
N SER A 165 26.41 30.82 3.77
CA SER A 165 27.26 29.64 3.51
C SER A 165 27.24 28.57 4.61
N GLU A 166 26.79 28.90 5.83
CA GLU A 166 26.78 27.97 6.96
C GLU A 166 25.54 27.06 6.92
N PRO A 167 25.71 25.72 7.10
CA PRO A 167 24.60 24.78 7.10
C PRO A 167 23.78 24.94 8.38
N LEU A 168 22.50 25.27 8.24
CA LEU A 168 21.54 25.26 9.36
C LEU A 168 20.91 23.87 9.48
N THR A 169 20.76 23.40 10.71
CA THR A 169 20.16 22.08 11.03
C THR A 169 18.72 22.20 11.52
N LEU A 170 17.98 21.10 11.48
CA LEU A 170 16.61 20.98 11.99
C LEU A 170 16.54 21.34 13.47
N ARG A 171 17.53 20.92 14.27
CA ARG A 171 17.64 21.25 15.70
C ARG A 171 17.77 22.76 15.96
N GLU A 172 18.38 23.48 15.04
CA GLU A 172 18.55 24.93 15.15
C GLU A 172 17.31 25.72 14.72
N ILE A 173 16.43 25.12 13.91
CA ILE A 173 15.18 25.74 13.43
C ILE A 173 14.02 25.41 14.36
N LEU A 174 13.90 24.17 14.83
CA LEU A 174 12.83 23.76 15.75
C LEU A 174 12.96 24.46 17.12
N PRO A 175 11.93 24.41 17.99
CA PRO A 175 12.05 24.93 19.35
C PRO A 175 13.20 24.26 20.12
N GLU A 176 13.77 24.98 21.09
CA GLU A 176 14.90 24.47 21.88
C GLU A 176 14.45 23.32 22.80
N SER A 177 15.07 22.16 22.64
CA SER A 177 14.77 20.97 23.45
C SER A 177 15.09 21.22 24.92
N THR A 178 14.22 20.69 25.79
CA THR A 178 14.38 20.76 27.26
C THR A 178 14.71 19.37 27.80
N SER A 179 15.12 19.26 29.06
CA SER A 179 15.35 17.96 29.71
C SER A 179 14.14 17.02 29.68
N LYS A 180 12.93 17.56 29.51
CA LYS A 180 11.68 16.80 29.47
C LYS A 180 11.19 16.48 28.06
N LEU A 181 11.62 17.26 27.04
CA LEU A 181 11.07 17.15 25.70
C LEU A 181 12.11 17.49 24.64
N ASP A 182 12.39 16.51 23.78
CA ASP A 182 13.14 16.72 22.56
C ASP A 182 12.17 17.03 21.40
N TYR A 183 12.27 18.23 20.83
CA TYR A 183 11.37 18.65 19.75
C TYR A 183 11.65 17.96 18.42
N VAL A 184 12.88 17.53 18.16
CA VAL A 184 13.15 16.71 16.97
C VAL A 184 12.42 15.39 17.08
N LYS A 185 12.52 14.73 18.24
CA LYS A 185 11.78 13.50 18.52
C LYS A 185 10.27 13.73 18.43
N TYR A 186 9.76 14.76 19.10
CA TYR A 186 8.35 15.14 19.04
C TYR A 186 7.85 15.31 17.60
N PHE A 187 8.65 15.99 16.78
CA PHE A 187 8.36 16.23 15.38
C PHE A 187 8.34 14.93 14.57
N LEU A 188 9.40 14.12 14.67
CA LEU A 188 9.54 12.88 13.88
C LEU A 188 8.54 11.80 14.29
N ASP A 189 8.17 11.69 15.56
CA ASP A 189 7.17 10.73 16.06
C ASP A 189 5.77 10.97 15.46
N ARG A 190 5.53 12.11 14.80
CA ARG A 190 4.28 12.43 14.09
C ARG A 190 4.31 12.11 12.61
N THR A 191 5.40 11.57 12.08
CA THR A 191 5.61 11.45 10.62
C THR A 191 5.44 10.03 10.08
N LEU A 192 5.05 9.07 10.92
CA LEU A 192 5.02 7.62 10.57
C LEU A 192 6.37 7.12 10.02
N LEU A 193 7.46 7.82 10.35
CA LEU A 193 8.79 7.67 9.77
C LEU A 193 8.79 7.74 8.22
N ARG A 194 7.91 8.54 7.61
CA ARG A 194 7.84 8.74 6.16
C ARG A 194 8.50 10.08 5.79
N PRO A 195 9.47 10.10 4.85
CA PRO A 195 10.09 11.36 4.39
C PRO A 195 9.10 12.40 3.89
N ARG A 196 8.07 11.96 3.16
CA ARG A 196 7.02 12.84 2.63
C ARG A 196 6.28 13.55 3.75
N ASP A 197 5.90 12.80 4.78
CA ASP A 197 5.16 13.29 5.94
C ASP A 197 6.01 14.26 6.77
N ALA A 198 7.30 13.94 6.97
CA ALA A 198 8.26 14.82 7.60
C ALA A 198 8.42 16.15 6.83
N ILE A 199 8.53 16.10 5.50
CA ILE A 199 8.60 17.31 4.67
C ILE A 199 7.30 18.11 4.75
N MET A 200 6.14 17.46 4.68
CA MET A 200 4.83 18.12 4.78
C MET A 200 4.67 18.83 6.13
N PHE A 201 4.98 18.15 7.24
CA PHE A 201 4.89 18.76 8.56
C PHE A 201 5.85 19.93 8.70
N PHE A 202 7.10 19.79 8.23
CA PHE A 202 8.08 20.86 8.27
C PHE A 202 7.65 22.09 7.46
N ASN A 203 7.09 21.89 6.26
CA ASN A 203 6.57 22.98 5.44
C ASN A 203 5.44 23.74 6.14
N GLU A 204 4.52 23.05 6.84
CA GLU A 204 3.49 23.73 7.63
C GLU A 204 4.11 24.52 8.79
N CYS A 205 5.16 24.01 9.43
CA CYS A 205 5.86 24.74 10.48
C CYS A 205 6.54 26.02 9.97
N ILE A 206 7.14 25.98 8.78
CA ILE A 206 7.72 27.16 8.12
C ILE A 206 6.64 28.20 7.84
N LYS A 207 5.50 27.80 7.26
CA LYS A 207 4.38 28.71 6.97
C LYS A 207 3.88 29.42 8.24
N LYS A 208 3.86 28.73 9.39
CA LYS A 208 3.45 29.29 10.69
C LYS A 208 4.53 30.12 11.38
N SER A 209 5.76 30.13 10.84
CA SER A 209 6.92 30.79 11.45
C SER A 209 7.52 31.88 10.56
N GLU A 210 6.72 32.45 9.65
CA GLU A 210 7.17 33.51 8.75
C GLU A 210 7.76 34.70 9.51
N GLY A 211 8.89 35.21 9.04
CA GLY A 211 9.62 36.31 9.68
C GLY A 211 10.37 35.94 10.97
N ARG A 212 10.41 34.67 11.36
CA ARG A 212 11.14 34.20 12.56
C ARG A 212 12.32 33.32 12.18
N ARG A 213 13.44 33.48 12.91
CA ARG A 213 14.63 32.61 12.75
C ARG A 213 14.41 31.19 13.27
N ARG A 214 13.59 31.04 14.31
CA ARG A 214 13.21 29.74 14.91
C ARG A 214 11.70 29.57 14.90
N ILE A 215 11.27 28.33 14.72
CA ILE A 215 9.90 27.89 14.94
C ILE A 215 9.65 27.92 16.45
N SER A 216 8.58 28.60 16.88
CA SER A 216 8.18 28.61 18.29
C SER A 216 7.34 27.37 18.63
N ARG A 217 7.17 27.06 19.92
CA ARG A 217 6.32 25.93 20.35
C ARG A 217 4.90 26.08 19.82
N GLU A 218 4.36 27.30 19.88
CA GLU A 218 3.01 27.63 19.45
C GLU A 218 2.86 27.39 17.95
N ALA A 219 3.82 27.89 17.15
CA ALA A 219 3.82 27.70 15.70
C ALA A 219 3.92 26.21 15.32
N LEU A 220 4.70 25.41 16.05
CA LEU A 220 4.81 23.97 15.86
C LEU A 220 3.47 23.25 16.13
N VAL A 221 2.79 23.61 17.21
CA VAL A 221 1.49 23.02 17.57
C VAL A 221 0.40 23.45 16.59
N ASP A 222 0.39 24.72 16.16
CA ASP A 222 -0.55 25.23 15.16
C ASP A 222 -0.35 24.56 13.80
N ALA A 223 0.90 24.31 13.40
CA ALA A 223 1.23 23.58 12.19
C ALA A 223 0.78 22.12 12.26
N GLU A 224 0.90 21.49 13.42
CA GLU A 224 0.46 20.10 13.66
C GLU A 224 -1.03 19.94 13.43
N ILE A 225 -1.86 20.93 13.77
CA ILE A 225 -3.31 20.87 13.54
C ILE A 225 -3.60 20.71 12.04
N ILE A 226 -2.97 21.55 11.21
CA ILE A 226 -3.16 21.49 9.76
C ILE A 226 -2.55 20.21 9.19
N TYR A 227 -1.32 19.90 9.59
CA TYR A 227 -0.62 18.69 9.14
C TYR A 227 -1.39 17.41 9.46
N SER A 228 -1.92 17.28 10.68
CA SER A 228 -2.64 16.09 11.13
C SER A 228 -3.91 15.84 10.32
N ASN A 229 -4.67 16.91 10.02
CA ASN A 229 -5.86 16.81 9.16
C ASN A 229 -5.49 16.43 7.73
N ASN A 230 -4.53 17.14 7.12
CA ASN A 230 -4.06 16.84 5.77
C ASN A 230 -3.49 15.42 5.66
N ARG A 231 -2.84 14.92 6.72
CA ARG A 231 -2.31 13.56 6.75
C ARG A 231 -3.43 12.53 6.78
N LEU A 232 -4.48 12.75 7.56
CA LEU A 232 -5.64 11.87 7.61
C LEU A 232 -6.37 11.83 6.25
N ASP A 233 -6.52 12.98 5.60
CA ASP A 233 -7.11 13.07 4.26
C ASP A 233 -6.24 12.33 3.24
N ALA A 234 -4.93 12.58 3.21
CA ALA A 234 -4.00 11.87 2.32
C ALA A 234 -3.95 10.36 2.59
N LEU A 235 -4.12 9.92 3.84
CA LEU A 235 -4.21 8.50 4.17
C LEU A 235 -5.52 7.90 3.63
N SER A 236 -6.61 8.66 3.69
CA SER A 236 -7.90 8.24 3.15
C SER A 236 -7.83 8.10 1.63
N ASP A 237 -7.15 9.02 0.95
CA ASP A 237 -6.88 8.93 -0.50
C ASP A 237 -5.98 7.72 -0.83
N GLU A 238 -4.94 7.46 -0.03
CA GLU A 238 -4.04 6.30 -0.20
C GLU A 238 -4.78 4.95 -0.14
N TRP A 239 -5.91 4.87 0.56
CA TRP A 239 -6.66 3.64 0.81
C TRP A 239 -8.07 3.68 0.22
N VAL A 240 -8.37 4.65 -0.64
CA VAL A 240 -9.74 4.90 -1.12
C VAL A 240 -10.33 3.70 -1.86
N SER A 241 -9.51 2.91 -2.55
CA SER A 241 -9.96 1.72 -3.28
C SER A 241 -10.45 0.61 -2.35
N ASP A 242 -9.90 0.48 -1.14
CA ASP A 242 -10.24 -0.59 -0.18
C ASP A 242 -11.20 -0.12 0.92
N TYR A 243 -10.99 1.12 1.37
CA TYR A 243 -11.70 1.75 2.47
C TYR A 243 -12.11 3.17 2.06
N PRO A 244 -13.07 3.33 1.13
CA PRO A 244 -13.56 4.63 0.69
C PRO A 244 -14.00 5.55 1.84
N ASN A 245 -14.49 4.97 2.95
CA ASN A 245 -14.92 5.71 4.14
C ASN A 245 -13.87 5.70 5.27
N LEU A 246 -12.59 5.44 5.00
CA LEU A 246 -11.52 5.37 6.01
C LEU A 246 -11.48 6.61 6.91
N ARG A 247 -11.71 7.79 6.33
CA ARG A 247 -11.76 9.04 7.09
C ARG A 247 -12.83 8.99 8.17
N ASP A 248 -14.03 8.53 7.84
CA ASP A 248 -15.14 8.43 8.79
C ASP A 248 -14.85 7.35 9.83
N TYR A 249 -14.21 6.26 9.44
CA TYR A 249 -13.76 5.20 10.34
C TYR A 249 -12.77 5.71 11.38
N ALA A 250 -11.78 6.50 10.96
CA ALA A 250 -10.86 7.13 11.90
C ALA A 250 -11.57 8.12 12.83
N MET A 251 -12.56 8.87 12.34
CA MET A 251 -13.34 9.81 13.14
C MET A 251 -14.19 9.15 14.23
N ILE A 252 -14.43 7.83 14.16
CA ILE A 252 -15.04 7.08 15.27
C ILE A 252 -14.19 7.17 16.55
N LEU A 253 -12.86 7.34 16.42
CA LEU A 253 -11.95 7.53 17.55
C LEU A 253 -11.92 8.97 18.08
N GLN A 254 -12.70 9.89 17.51
CA GLN A 254 -12.71 11.29 17.94
C GLN A 254 -13.03 11.43 19.43
N GLN A 255 -12.23 12.21 20.16
CA GLN A 255 -12.34 12.42 21.62
C GLN A 255 -12.25 11.13 22.47
N MET A 256 -11.70 10.04 21.94
CA MET A 256 -11.33 8.88 22.76
C MET A 256 -10.01 9.14 23.51
N PRO A 257 -9.61 8.31 24.49
CA PRO A 257 -8.26 8.37 25.02
C PRO A 257 -7.22 8.05 23.94
N LYS A 258 -5.98 8.55 24.08
CA LYS A 258 -4.85 8.19 23.20
C LYS A 258 -4.49 6.70 23.28
N ASN A 259 -4.73 6.13 24.46
CA ASN A 259 -4.47 4.73 24.79
C ASN A 259 -5.69 4.17 25.51
N PHE A 260 -6.19 3.02 25.07
CA PHE A 260 -7.33 2.36 25.69
C PHE A 260 -7.27 0.85 25.40
N LYS A 261 -7.97 0.05 26.20
CA LYS A 261 -8.28 -1.33 25.82
C LYS A 261 -9.56 -1.38 25.01
N ILE A 262 -9.68 -2.33 24.08
CA ILE A 262 -10.86 -2.45 23.21
C ILE A 262 -12.14 -2.56 24.05
N PHE A 263 -12.16 -3.39 25.10
CA PHE A 263 -13.35 -3.58 25.94
C PHE A 263 -13.85 -2.28 26.60
N GLU A 264 -12.95 -1.33 26.90
CA GLU A 264 -13.30 -0.10 27.63
C GLU A 264 -14.13 0.87 26.79
N VAL A 265 -14.04 0.74 25.46
CA VAL A 265 -14.68 1.66 24.51
C VAL A 265 -15.53 0.95 23.46
N LYS A 266 -15.62 -0.39 23.53
CA LYS A 266 -16.28 -1.24 22.54
C LYS A 266 -17.70 -0.79 22.22
N GLU A 267 -18.55 -0.66 23.24
CA GLU A 267 -19.95 -0.22 23.07
C GLU A 267 -20.04 1.14 22.37
N LYS A 268 -19.17 2.09 22.75
CA LYS A 268 -19.12 3.43 22.15
C LYS A 268 -18.62 3.40 20.70
N ILE A 269 -17.68 2.51 20.38
CA ILE A 269 -17.22 2.29 19.02
C ILE A 269 -18.36 1.71 18.19
N ASP A 270 -19.01 0.65 18.66
CA ASP A 270 -20.09 -0.03 17.94
C ASP A 270 -21.28 0.91 17.68
N GLU A 271 -21.69 1.71 18.67
CA GLU A 271 -22.73 2.73 18.50
C GLU A 271 -22.36 3.74 17.39
N ARG A 272 -21.11 4.23 17.40
CA ARG A 272 -20.60 5.18 16.39
C ARG A 272 -20.47 4.53 15.02
N CYS A 273 -20.03 3.27 14.95
CA CYS A 273 -20.00 2.45 13.74
C CYS A 273 -21.38 2.40 13.10
N VAL A 274 -22.42 1.99 13.85
CA VAL A 274 -23.81 1.92 13.35
C VAL A 274 -24.26 3.27 12.81
N ALA A 275 -23.96 4.37 13.50
CA ALA A 275 -24.32 5.72 13.06
C ALA A 275 -23.60 6.13 11.75
N VAL A 276 -22.34 5.74 11.56
CA VAL A 276 -21.58 6.00 10.33
C VAL A 276 -22.13 5.15 9.19
N PHE A 277 -22.34 3.86 9.40
CA PHE A 277 -22.84 2.94 8.38
C PHE A 277 -24.26 3.26 7.91
N ALA A 278 -25.10 3.81 8.77
CA ALA A 278 -26.46 4.23 8.40
C ALA A 278 -26.53 5.45 7.47
N ARG A 279 -25.44 6.23 7.31
CA ARG A 279 -25.50 7.58 6.71
C ARG A 279 -25.11 7.69 5.23
N LYS A 280 -24.60 6.65 4.53
CA LYS A 280 -23.89 6.85 3.23
C LYS A 280 -24.24 5.93 2.04
N LYS A 281 -23.92 6.48 0.85
CA LYS A 281 -24.34 6.13 -0.54
C LYS A 281 -23.32 5.36 -1.40
N HIS A 282 -22.07 5.19 -0.96
CA HIS A 282 -21.03 4.47 -1.72
C HIS A 282 -20.62 3.23 -0.93
N THR A 283 -21.29 2.11 -1.24
CA THR A 283 -21.30 0.93 -0.36
C THR A 283 -20.88 -0.35 -1.07
N SER A 284 -20.89 -0.43 -2.41
CA SER A 284 -20.61 -1.68 -3.12
C SER A 284 -19.19 -2.20 -2.85
N ASP A 285 -18.21 -1.30 -2.75
CA ASP A 285 -16.80 -1.68 -2.77
C ASP A 285 -16.07 -1.41 -1.45
N ASP A 286 -16.76 -0.92 -0.42
CA ASP A 286 -16.17 -0.71 0.91
C ASP A 286 -16.19 -2.00 1.73
N LEU A 287 -15.01 -2.58 1.93
CA LEU A 287 -14.86 -3.88 2.59
C LEU A 287 -15.39 -3.90 4.03
N LEU A 288 -15.18 -2.83 4.79
CA LEU A 288 -15.64 -2.77 6.18
C LEU A 288 -17.15 -2.52 6.24
N HIS A 289 -17.67 -1.67 5.37
CA HIS A 289 -19.11 -1.43 5.28
C HIS A 289 -19.86 -2.73 4.94
N ASN A 290 -19.41 -3.45 3.92
CA ASN A 290 -20.02 -4.71 3.51
C ASN A 290 -20.00 -5.75 4.64
N LEU A 291 -18.86 -5.88 5.33
CA LEU A 291 -18.75 -6.76 6.51
C LEU A 291 -19.72 -6.34 7.62
N ALA A 292 -19.85 -5.04 7.87
CA ALA A 292 -20.76 -4.53 8.89
C ALA A 292 -22.24 -4.79 8.54
N VAL A 293 -22.61 -4.67 7.27
CA VAL A 293 -23.96 -5.00 6.79
C VAL A 293 -24.26 -6.48 6.96
N ASP A 294 -23.32 -7.36 6.59
CA ASP A 294 -23.46 -8.81 6.75
C ASP A 294 -23.61 -9.21 8.23
N LYS A 295 -22.78 -8.64 9.10
CA LYS A 295 -22.85 -8.86 10.55
C LYS A 295 -24.17 -8.35 11.14
N TYR A 296 -24.62 -7.16 10.72
CA TYR A 296 -25.91 -6.63 11.14
C TYR A 296 -27.07 -7.54 10.73
N ALA A 297 -27.05 -8.07 9.50
CA ALA A 297 -28.04 -9.04 9.03
C ALA A 297 -28.01 -10.37 9.84
N ALA A 298 -26.84 -10.76 10.34
CA ALA A 298 -26.65 -11.91 11.22
C ALA A 298 -26.97 -11.65 12.70
N ASN A 299 -27.38 -10.43 13.08
CA ASN A 299 -27.51 -9.98 14.48
C ASN A 299 -26.20 -10.04 15.28
N GLU A 300 -25.06 -9.89 14.62
CA GLU A 300 -23.74 -9.72 15.23
C GLU A 300 -23.39 -8.23 15.26
N TYR A 301 -23.18 -7.67 16.44
CA TYR A 301 -22.95 -6.21 16.61
C TYR A 301 -21.50 -5.85 16.96
N ASP A 302 -20.61 -6.84 16.93
CA ASP A 302 -19.22 -6.67 17.33
C ASP A 302 -18.36 -6.17 16.16
N LEU A 303 -18.38 -4.85 15.94
CA LEU A 303 -17.72 -4.15 14.84
C LEU A 303 -16.41 -3.48 15.28
N ALA A 304 -16.22 -3.30 16.59
CA ALA A 304 -15.02 -2.71 17.16
C ALA A 304 -13.75 -3.43 16.71
N TYR A 305 -13.75 -4.77 16.68
CA TYR A 305 -12.60 -5.54 16.24
C TYR A 305 -12.25 -5.31 14.76
N ASP A 306 -13.26 -5.28 13.89
CA ASP A 306 -13.06 -5.06 12.47
C ASP A 306 -12.55 -3.64 12.20
N LEU A 307 -13.16 -2.65 12.88
CA LEU A 307 -12.71 -1.27 12.81
C LEU A 307 -11.25 -1.15 13.25
N ILE A 308 -10.91 -1.68 14.43
CA ILE A 308 -9.55 -1.60 14.97
C ILE A 308 -8.55 -2.34 14.07
N SER A 309 -8.94 -3.47 13.47
CA SER A 309 -8.11 -4.18 12.48
C SER A 309 -7.84 -3.31 11.25
N VAL A 310 -8.85 -2.64 10.70
CA VAL A 310 -8.68 -1.71 9.56
C VAL A 310 -7.81 -0.51 9.93
N LEU A 311 -8.05 0.10 11.09
CA LEU A 311 -7.26 1.24 11.58
C LEU A 311 -5.81 0.83 11.89
N PHE A 312 -5.57 -0.41 12.32
CA PHE A 312 -4.23 -0.95 12.49
C PHE A 312 -3.55 -1.14 11.13
N LYS A 313 -4.20 -1.81 10.16
CA LYS A 313 -3.68 -2.04 8.81
C LYS A 313 -3.29 -0.75 8.09
N THR A 314 -4.07 0.31 8.29
CA THR A 314 -3.82 1.64 7.69
C THR A 314 -2.81 2.50 8.47
N GLY A 315 -2.43 2.08 9.68
CA GLY A 315 -1.43 2.75 10.51
C GLY A 315 -1.99 3.91 11.35
N VAL A 316 -3.31 4.05 11.45
CA VAL A 316 -3.97 5.03 12.33
C VAL A 316 -3.76 4.67 13.80
N VAL A 317 -3.79 3.37 14.11
CA VAL A 317 -3.55 2.85 15.46
C VAL A 317 -2.45 1.79 15.47
N GLY A 318 -1.79 1.69 16.60
CA GLY A 318 -0.88 0.61 16.95
C GLY A 318 -1.52 -0.29 17.99
N LEU A 319 -1.09 -1.56 18.02
CA LEU A 319 -1.67 -2.56 18.91
C LEU A 319 -0.63 -3.18 19.83
N LYS A 320 -1.05 -3.50 21.04
CA LYS A 320 -0.25 -4.17 22.06
C LYS A 320 -1.08 -5.24 22.75
N ARG A 321 -0.65 -6.50 22.62
CA ARG A 321 -1.40 -7.65 23.15
C ARG A 321 -1.36 -7.78 24.66
N TYR A 322 -0.21 -7.48 25.26
CA TYR A 322 0.02 -7.69 26.70
C TYR A 322 0.81 -6.54 27.33
N SER A 323 0.61 -6.33 28.63
CA SER A 323 1.44 -5.41 29.42
C SER A 323 2.91 -5.84 29.37
N GLY A 324 3.78 -4.96 28.87
CA GLY A 324 5.23 -5.18 28.77
C GLY A 324 5.79 -5.29 27.35
N GLN A 325 4.95 -5.52 26.33
CA GLN A 325 5.38 -5.44 24.92
C GLN A 325 5.42 -3.99 24.43
N SER A 326 6.28 -3.72 23.44
CA SER A 326 6.18 -2.49 22.65
C SER A 326 4.91 -2.50 21.82
N VAL A 327 4.39 -1.32 21.52
CA VAL A 327 3.30 -1.17 20.55
C VAL A 327 3.81 -1.57 19.18
N LYS A 328 3.05 -2.42 18.49
CA LYS A 328 3.31 -2.79 17.11
C LYS A 328 2.61 -1.83 16.15
N TRP A 329 3.27 -1.52 15.04
CA TRP A 329 2.80 -0.62 14.02
C TRP A 329 2.90 -1.25 12.63
N SER A 330 1.79 -1.29 11.90
CA SER A 330 1.73 -1.85 10.54
C SER A 330 2.71 -1.17 9.57
N PHE A 331 2.90 0.15 9.68
CA PHE A 331 3.83 0.90 8.83
C PHE A 331 5.31 0.55 9.05
N LEU A 332 5.64 -0.22 10.10
CA LEU A 332 6.97 -0.79 10.34
C LEU A 332 7.09 -2.23 9.81
N GLY A 333 6.07 -2.74 9.11
CA GLY A 333 6.00 -4.12 8.64
C GLY A 333 5.60 -5.12 9.74
N GLU A 334 5.07 -4.64 10.87
CA GLU A 334 4.63 -5.51 11.96
C GLU A 334 3.20 -6.00 11.72
N GLU A 335 3.02 -7.32 11.69
CA GLU A 335 1.71 -7.94 11.50
C GLU A 335 1.14 -8.46 12.82
N ILE A 336 -0.20 -8.38 12.93
CA ILE A 336 -1.00 -9.04 13.97
C ILE A 336 -2.17 -9.73 13.25
N PRO A 337 -2.27 -11.06 13.32
CA PRO A 337 -3.45 -11.77 12.87
C PRO A 337 -4.72 -11.25 13.53
N ASP A 338 -5.80 -11.16 12.75
CA ASP A 338 -7.10 -10.70 13.25
C ASP A 338 -7.62 -11.59 14.40
N SER A 339 -7.26 -12.89 14.41
CA SER A 339 -7.57 -13.85 15.50
C SER A 339 -6.96 -13.50 16.85
N ASP A 340 -5.92 -12.67 16.86
CA ASP A 340 -5.17 -12.34 18.06
C ASP A 340 -5.55 -10.98 18.62
N ILE A 341 -6.53 -10.30 18.01
CA ILE A 341 -7.15 -9.09 18.55
C ILE A 341 -8.29 -9.54 19.47
N SER A 342 -8.22 -9.12 20.71
CA SER A 342 -9.18 -9.48 21.76
C SER A 342 -9.55 -8.27 22.63
N ASP A 343 -10.55 -8.42 23.48
CA ASP A 343 -11.04 -7.38 24.40
C ASP A 343 -9.92 -6.73 25.22
N ASP A 344 -8.91 -7.50 25.61
CA ASP A 344 -7.75 -7.06 26.40
C ASP A 344 -6.63 -6.38 25.58
N THR A 345 -6.77 -6.33 24.25
CA THR A 345 -5.78 -5.69 23.39
C THR A 345 -5.75 -4.19 23.65
N TYR A 346 -4.56 -3.67 23.92
CA TYR A 346 -4.31 -2.25 24.03
C TYR A 346 -4.18 -1.63 22.64
N VAL A 347 -4.87 -0.51 22.45
CA VAL A 347 -4.83 0.32 21.25
C VAL A 347 -4.15 1.64 21.61
N GLU A 348 -3.18 2.04 20.79
CA GLU A 348 -2.54 3.37 20.86
C GLU A 348 -2.81 4.11 19.55
N VAL A 349 -3.43 5.29 19.62
CA VAL A 349 -3.62 6.12 18.43
C VAL A 349 -2.28 6.74 18.03
N HIS A 350 -1.95 6.72 16.74
CA HIS A 350 -0.68 7.28 16.27
C HIS A 350 -0.64 8.81 16.47
N PRO A 351 0.46 9.38 16.98
CA PRO A 351 0.57 10.82 17.25
C PRO A 351 0.30 11.73 16.04
N ALA A 352 0.55 11.24 14.82
CA ALA A 352 0.24 11.95 13.57
C ALA A 352 -1.24 12.39 13.48
N PHE A 353 -2.16 11.67 14.12
CA PHE A 353 -3.60 11.89 14.01
C PHE A 353 -4.22 12.54 15.25
N TYR A 354 -3.44 12.86 16.28
CA TYR A 354 -3.97 13.42 17.53
C TYR A 354 -4.77 14.70 17.30
N LYS A 355 -4.26 15.65 16.50
CA LYS A 355 -4.96 16.92 16.27
C LYS A 355 -6.18 16.76 15.38
N ALA A 356 -6.14 15.89 14.37
CA ALA A 356 -7.30 15.58 13.54
C ALA A 356 -8.45 14.94 14.34
N LEU A 357 -8.11 14.09 15.32
CA LEU A 357 -9.07 13.36 16.15
C LEU A 357 -9.43 14.07 17.47
N GLY A 358 -8.83 15.23 17.75
CA GLY A 358 -9.10 16.02 18.96
C GLY A 358 -8.59 15.36 20.26
N LEU A 359 -7.40 14.76 20.23
CA LEU A 359 -6.77 13.99 21.32
C LEU A 359 -5.68 14.76 22.10
#